data_AF-A0A8C3X3D6-F1
#
_entry.id   AF-A0A8C3X3D6-F1
#
_cell.length_a   1.000
_cell.length_b   1.000
_cell.length_c   1.000
_cell.angle_alpha   90.00
_cell.angle_beta   90.00
_cell.angle_gamma   90.00
#
_symmetry.space_group_name_H-M   'P 1'
#
loop_
_entity.id
_entity.type
_entity.pdbx_description
1 polymer ?
#
loop_
_entity_poly.entity_id
_entity_poly.type
_entity_poly.pdbx_seq_one_letter_code
_entity_poly.pdbx_strand_id
1 'polypeptide(L)'
;MLRLSRLRQFPAGAGTRATARLPVDAEMPKKAGATNKGKSQSKEQERPLPPLGPVTVDPKGCVTIAIHAKPGSKQNAVTDLTAEAVSVAIAAPPSEGEANAELCRYLSKVFELRKSDVVLDKGGKSREKVVKLLASTTPEEILEKLKKQVEKK
;
A
#
# COMPACT_ATOMS: atom_id res chain seq x y z
N MET A 1 -52.83 -24.72 -22.65
CA MET A 1 -53.39 -23.93 -21.52
C MET A 1 -53.68 -24.87 -20.36
N LEU A 2 -52.80 -24.95 -19.36
CA LEU A 2 -53.09 -25.60 -18.09
C LEU A 2 -52.55 -24.73 -16.96
N ARG A 3 -53.45 -24.02 -16.28
CA ARG A 3 -53.21 -23.40 -14.97
C ARG A 3 -54.14 -24.09 -13.98
N LEU A 4 -53.59 -24.84 -13.05
CA LEU A 4 -54.16 -25.06 -11.73
C LEU A 4 -53.11 -25.76 -10.87
N SER A 5 -52.72 -25.14 -9.74
CA SER A 5 -52.53 -25.82 -8.46
C SER A 5 -51.95 -24.90 -7.37
N ARG A 6 -52.79 -24.73 -6.34
CA ARG A 6 -52.46 -24.72 -4.91
C ARG A 6 -51.60 -23.60 -4.32
N LEU A 7 -52.34 -22.62 -3.82
CA LEU A 7 -52.33 -22.13 -2.44
C LEU A 7 -51.59 -23.05 -1.43
N ARG A 8 -50.56 -22.52 -0.76
CA ARG A 8 -50.12 -22.98 0.56
C ARG A 8 -50.22 -21.82 1.54
N GLN A 9 -51.05 -22.04 2.55
CA GLN A 9 -51.22 -21.23 3.75
C GLN A 9 -49.98 -21.42 4.64
N PHE A 10 -49.51 -20.32 5.25
CA PHE A 10 -48.61 -20.36 6.40
C PHE A 10 -49.39 -19.89 7.63
N PRO A 11 -49.26 -20.58 8.78
CA PRO A 11 -49.98 -20.23 10.00
C PRO A 11 -49.31 -19.07 10.75
N ALA A 12 -50.16 -18.33 11.45
CA ALA A 12 -49.83 -17.30 12.43
C ALA A 12 -49.21 -17.90 13.70
N GLY A 13 -48.29 -17.15 14.32
CA GLY A 13 -47.78 -17.41 15.66
C GLY A 13 -47.44 -16.08 16.35
N ALA A 14 -48.22 -15.77 17.39
CA ALA A 14 -48.07 -14.60 18.26
C ALA A 14 -46.97 -14.80 19.31
N GLY A 15 -46.32 -13.73 19.76
CA GLY A 15 -45.38 -13.80 20.88
C GLY A 15 -44.74 -12.47 21.29
N THR A 16 -45.39 -11.80 22.25
CA THR A 16 -44.81 -11.00 23.35
C THR A 16 -43.91 -9.77 23.10
N ARG A 17 -44.52 -8.62 23.44
CA ARG A 17 -43.99 -7.36 23.97
C ARG A 17 -42.64 -7.45 24.70
N ALA A 18 -41.73 -6.54 24.35
CA ALA A 18 -40.82 -5.90 25.30
C ALA A 18 -40.61 -4.43 24.90
N THR A 19 -40.89 -3.53 25.85
CA THR A 19 -40.83 -2.08 25.77
C THR A 19 -39.51 -1.57 26.35
N ALA A 20 -38.78 -0.72 25.62
CA ALA A 20 -37.86 0.29 26.17
C ALA A 20 -37.49 1.28 25.05
N ARG A 21 -38.20 2.41 24.93
CA ARG A 21 -37.78 3.77 25.33
C ARG A 21 -36.49 4.27 24.66
N LEU A 22 -36.70 5.04 23.58
CA LEU A 22 -35.80 6.10 23.10
C LEU A 22 -35.78 7.26 24.12
N PRO A 23 -34.71 8.07 24.09
CA PRO A 23 -34.92 9.49 23.88
C PRO A 23 -34.12 10.05 22.69
N VAL A 24 -34.66 11.16 22.21
CA VAL A 24 -34.35 11.94 21.01
C VAL A 24 -33.37 13.08 21.39
N ASP A 25 -32.92 13.79 20.35
CA ASP A 25 -32.23 15.09 20.32
C ASP A 25 -30.69 14.99 20.25
N ALA A 26 -30.07 15.07 19.07
CA ALA A 26 -29.86 16.24 18.20
C ALA A 26 -28.71 17.16 18.68
N GLU A 27 -27.53 17.04 18.06
CA GLU A 27 -26.71 18.22 17.74
C GLU A 27 -25.69 17.94 16.61
N MET A 28 -25.77 18.75 15.55
CA MET A 28 -24.69 19.03 14.60
C MET A 28 -24.11 20.40 14.96
N PRO A 29 -22.77 20.56 14.90
CA PRO A 29 -22.25 21.74 14.20
C PRO A 29 -21.10 21.44 13.22
N LYS A 30 -21.32 21.96 12.02
CA LYS A 30 -20.45 22.52 10.98
C LYS A 30 -18.91 22.57 11.21
N LYS A 31 -18.20 22.06 10.19
CA LYS A 31 -17.14 22.67 9.33
C LYS A 31 -15.89 23.36 9.94
N ALA A 32 -14.76 23.13 9.23
CA ALA A 32 -13.39 23.67 9.36
C ALA A 32 -12.56 22.99 10.47
N GLY A 33 -11.39 22.39 10.25
CA GLY A 33 -10.37 22.66 9.25
C GLY A 33 -9.15 23.25 9.96
N ALA A 34 -8.31 22.43 10.60
CA ALA A 34 -6.93 22.76 10.96
C ALA A 34 -6.20 21.53 11.52
N THR A 35 -5.37 20.92 10.67
CA THR A 35 -4.03 20.40 11.00
C THR A 35 -3.82 19.74 12.37
N ASN A 36 -4.04 18.43 12.46
CA ASN A 36 -3.18 17.62 13.34
C ASN A 36 -1.89 17.32 12.57
N LYS A 37 -0.95 18.26 12.66
CA LYS A 37 0.45 18.11 12.30
C LYS A 37 1.10 17.21 13.37
N GLY A 38 0.68 15.94 13.39
CA GLY A 38 1.31 14.86 14.11
C GLY A 38 2.69 14.63 13.50
N LYS A 39 3.62 15.44 13.97
CA LYS A 39 5.03 15.40 13.64
C LYS A 39 5.61 14.16 14.31
N SER A 40 5.40 12.99 13.71
CA SER A 40 6.24 11.82 13.99
C SER A 40 7.59 12.06 13.32
N GLN A 41 8.34 12.98 13.92
CA GLN A 41 9.79 13.00 13.85
C GLN A 41 10.28 11.87 14.77
N SER A 42 10.35 10.65 14.25
CA SER A 42 11.35 9.69 14.74
C SER A 42 12.63 9.97 13.96
N LYS A 43 13.31 11.03 14.37
CA LYS A 43 14.71 11.30 14.05
C LYS A 43 15.48 11.05 15.33
N GLU A 44 16.07 9.87 15.45
CA GLU A 44 17.45 9.69 15.92
C GLU A 44 17.79 8.20 15.74
N GLN A 45 18.67 7.88 14.79
CA GLN A 45 19.49 6.68 14.89
C GLN A 45 20.93 7.08 14.52
N GLU A 46 21.80 6.89 15.50
CA GLU A 46 23.20 7.28 15.59
C GLU A 46 24.05 6.72 14.43
N ARG A 47 25.07 7.49 14.01
CA ARG A 47 26.05 7.18 12.94
C ARG A 47 27.28 6.47 13.57
N PRO A 48 28.19 5.74 12.85
CA PRO A 48 28.65 6.07 11.50
C PRO A 48 29.20 4.91 10.64
N LEU A 49 28.55 4.56 9.52
CA LEU A 49 29.20 3.93 8.36
C LEU A 49 28.42 4.37 7.10
N PRO A 50 29.07 4.53 5.94
CA PRO A 50 28.57 5.38 4.87
C PRO A 50 27.22 4.81 4.41
N PRO A 51 26.10 5.56 4.45
CA PRO A 51 24.85 4.99 3.97
C PRO A 51 24.99 4.88 2.46
N LEU A 52 25.23 3.66 2.00
CA LEU A 52 25.24 3.21 0.60
C LEU A 52 23.83 3.38 0.01
N GLY A 53 23.36 4.62 -0.09
CA GLY A 53 22.13 5.02 -0.77
C GLY A 53 20.84 4.24 -0.42
N PRO A 54 19.76 4.49 -1.18
CA PRO A 54 18.51 3.74 -1.08
C PRO A 54 18.61 2.31 -1.66
N VAL A 55 19.79 1.93 -2.13
CA VAL A 55 20.07 0.72 -2.90
C VAL A 55 21.28 0.03 -2.28
N THR A 56 21.04 -1.08 -1.60
CA THR A 56 22.10 -1.89 -0.97
C THR A 56 22.42 -3.09 -1.83
N VAL A 57 23.68 -3.54 -1.82
CA VAL A 57 24.09 -4.76 -2.52
C VAL A 57 24.32 -5.85 -1.49
N ASP A 58 23.63 -6.97 -1.64
CA ASP A 58 23.82 -8.17 -0.84
C ASP A 58 25.15 -8.86 -1.20
N PRO A 59 25.79 -9.57 -0.25
CA PRO A 59 27.02 -10.32 -0.51
C PRO A 59 26.88 -11.43 -1.56
N LYS A 60 25.64 -11.77 -1.94
CA LYS A 60 25.31 -12.72 -3.00
C LYS A 60 25.22 -12.09 -4.40
N GLY A 61 25.49 -10.78 -4.52
CA GLY A 61 25.36 -10.03 -5.76
C GLY A 61 23.94 -9.61 -6.13
N CYS A 62 22.98 -9.77 -5.20
CA CYS A 62 21.62 -9.27 -5.39
C CYS A 62 21.52 -7.81 -4.93
N VAL A 63 20.64 -7.03 -5.54
CA VAL A 63 20.43 -5.64 -5.15
C VAL A 63 19.13 -5.51 -4.37
N THR A 64 19.17 -4.83 -3.23
CA THR A 64 18.02 -4.63 -2.36
C THR A 64 17.65 -3.15 -2.30
N ILE A 65 16.36 -2.86 -2.43
CA ILE A 65 15.82 -1.50 -2.50
C ILE A 65 14.82 -1.31 -1.35
N ALA A 66 15.06 -0.30 -0.54
CA ALA A 66 14.11 0.15 0.47
C ALA A 66 13.04 1.04 -0.19
N ILE A 67 11.77 0.67 -0.01
CA ILE A 67 10.62 1.31 -0.64
C ILE A 67 9.60 1.72 0.41
N HIS A 68 9.18 2.98 0.38
CA HIS A 68 8.03 3.46 1.12
C HIS A 68 6.82 3.51 0.19
N ALA A 69 5.91 2.55 0.34
CA ALA A 69 4.69 2.47 -0.43
C ALA A 69 3.58 3.38 0.14
N LYS A 70 2.99 4.21 -0.71
CA LYS A 70 1.80 5.03 -0.43
C LYS A 70 0.60 4.45 -1.21
N PRO A 71 -0.15 3.49 -0.63
CA PRO A 71 -1.30 2.86 -1.28
C PRO A 71 -2.48 3.83 -1.40
N GLY A 72 -3.43 3.53 -2.30
CA GLY A 72 -4.62 4.36 -2.54
C GLY A 72 -4.35 5.64 -3.34
N SER A 73 -3.28 5.65 -4.14
CA SER A 73 -2.96 6.77 -5.05
C SER A 73 -3.81 6.72 -6.33
N LYS A 74 -3.81 7.78 -7.14
CA LYS A 74 -4.52 7.76 -8.43
C LYS A 74 -3.82 6.89 -9.48
N GLN A 75 -2.49 6.79 -9.41
CA GLN A 75 -1.65 6.06 -10.36
C GLN A 75 -0.40 5.50 -9.65
N ASN A 76 0.26 4.53 -10.29
CA ASN A 76 1.53 3.97 -9.82
C ASN A 76 2.69 4.86 -10.29
N ALA A 77 3.44 5.46 -9.38
CA ALA A 77 4.55 6.35 -9.72
C ALA A 77 5.60 6.41 -8.60
N VAL A 78 6.87 6.63 -8.97
CA VAL A 78 7.90 7.00 -7.98
C VAL A 78 7.66 8.47 -7.64
N THR A 79 7.35 8.78 -6.38
CA THR A 79 7.03 10.15 -6.00
C THR A 79 8.27 10.93 -5.65
N ASP A 80 9.18 10.32 -4.90
CA ASP A 80 10.34 10.95 -4.29
C ASP A 80 11.44 9.90 -4.08
N LEU A 81 12.69 10.32 -4.22
CA LEU A 81 13.87 9.48 -3.99
C LEU A 81 14.65 10.08 -2.83
N THR A 82 14.64 9.41 -1.67
CA THR A 82 15.38 9.84 -0.47
C THR A 82 16.67 9.03 -0.33
N ALA A 83 17.65 9.53 0.43
CA ALA A 83 18.89 8.81 0.71
C ALA A 83 18.66 7.47 1.44
N GLU A 84 17.56 7.35 2.19
CA GLU A 84 17.20 6.18 2.99
C GLU A 84 16.31 5.18 2.22
N ALA A 85 15.35 5.68 1.44
CA ALA A 85 14.35 4.86 0.75
C ALA A 85 13.70 5.59 -0.43
N VAL A 86 13.09 4.82 -1.33
CA VAL A 86 12.33 5.30 -2.48
C VAL A 86 10.85 5.38 -2.13
N SER A 87 10.23 6.54 -2.27
CA SER A 87 8.78 6.68 -2.10
C SER A 87 8.04 6.32 -3.38
N VAL A 88 7.11 5.38 -3.30
CA VAL A 88 6.32 4.91 -4.45
C VAL A 88 4.84 5.02 -4.12
N ALA A 89 4.13 5.79 -4.94
CA ALA A 89 2.67 5.82 -4.97
C ALA A 89 2.15 4.57 -5.67
N ILE A 90 1.16 3.90 -5.07
CA ILE A 90 0.53 2.72 -5.62
C ILE A 90 -0.98 2.96 -5.70
N ALA A 91 -1.58 2.71 -6.86
CA ALA A 91 -3.00 2.89 -7.08
C ALA A 91 -3.85 1.82 -6.41
N ALA A 92 -3.29 0.62 -6.24
CA ALA A 92 -3.94 -0.45 -5.51
C ALA A 92 -4.31 -0.04 -4.07
N PRO A 93 -5.46 -0.54 -3.56
CA PRO A 93 -5.83 -0.33 -2.18
C PRO A 93 -4.86 -1.06 -1.23
N PRO A 94 -4.86 -0.70 0.07
CA PRO A 94 -4.05 -1.38 1.08
C PRO A 94 -4.59 -2.77 1.47
N SER A 95 -5.40 -3.41 0.61
CA SER A 95 -5.86 -4.79 0.80
C SER A 95 -4.68 -5.76 0.85
N GLU A 96 -4.77 -6.78 1.70
CA GLU A 96 -3.68 -7.75 1.90
C GLU A 96 -3.27 -8.41 0.58
N GLY A 97 -2.12 -8.01 0.04
CA GLY A 97 -1.51 -8.57 -1.17
C GLY A 97 -1.68 -7.76 -2.46
N GLU A 98 -2.75 -6.97 -2.61
CA GLU A 98 -2.99 -6.22 -3.86
C GLU A 98 -1.92 -5.14 -4.10
N ALA A 99 -1.61 -4.34 -3.08
CA ALA A 99 -0.52 -3.36 -3.16
C ALA A 99 0.86 -3.99 -3.34
N ASN A 100 1.07 -5.24 -2.89
CA ASN A 100 2.33 -5.96 -3.08
C ASN A 100 2.47 -6.42 -4.53
N ALA A 101 1.41 -7.00 -5.09
CA ALA A 101 1.36 -7.46 -6.47
C ALA A 101 1.53 -6.29 -7.45
N GLU A 102 0.83 -5.18 -7.22
CA GLU A 102 0.96 -3.99 -8.05
C GLU A 102 2.34 -3.32 -7.90
N LEU A 103 2.94 -3.32 -6.70
CA LEU A 103 4.33 -2.86 -6.55
C LEU A 103 5.29 -3.69 -7.39
N CYS A 104 5.26 -5.01 -7.26
CA CYS A 104 6.16 -5.89 -7.99
C CYS A 104 5.96 -5.75 -9.51
N ARG A 105 4.70 -5.62 -9.95
CA ARG A 105 4.35 -5.36 -11.35
C ARG A 105 4.89 -4.01 -11.84
N TYR A 106 4.79 -2.96 -11.03
CA TYR A 106 5.30 -1.63 -11.36
C TYR A 106 6.84 -1.64 -11.47
N LEU A 107 7.54 -2.19 -10.48
CA LEU A 107 9.00 -2.25 -10.47
C LEU A 107 9.54 -3.11 -11.63
N SER A 108 8.90 -4.24 -11.92
CA SER A 108 9.24 -5.08 -13.08
C SER A 108 9.15 -4.29 -14.39
N LYS A 109 8.14 -3.42 -14.56
CA LYS A 109 8.03 -2.53 -15.74
C LYS A 109 9.09 -1.43 -15.77
N VAL A 110 9.35 -0.78 -14.64
CA VAL A 110 10.31 0.33 -14.52
C VAL A 110 11.73 -0.16 -14.81
N PHE A 111 12.10 -1.31 -14.25
CA PHE A 111 13.42 -1.88 -14.40
C PHE A 111 13.55 -2.81 -15.61
N GLU A 112 12.45 -3.12 -16.29
CA GLU A 112 12.38 -4.06 -17.42
C GLU A 112 12.88 -5.47 -17.05
N LEU A 113 12.63 -5.85 -15.79
CA LEU A 113 13.03 -7.14 -15.22
C LEU A 113 11.85 -8.11 -15.20
N ARG A 114 12.15 -9.41 -15.12
CA ARG A 114 11.10 -10.42 -14.96
C ARG A 114 10.49 -10.29 -13.57
N LYS A 115 9.20 -10.61 -13.44
CA LYS A 115 8.52 -10.62 -12.13
C LYS A 115 9.17 -11.58 -11.13
N SER A 116 9.77 -12.66 -11.63
CA SER A 116 10.55 -13.62 -10.81
C SER A 116 11.77 -13.00 -10.15
N ASP A 117 12.32 -11.95 -10.77
CA ASP A 117 13.55 -11.33 -10.32
C ASP A 117 13.27 -10.25 -9.28
N VAL A 118 12.01 -9.81 -9.16
CA VAL A 118 11.54 -8.82 -8.19
C VAL A 118 10.85 -9.55 -7.05
N VAL A 119 11.56 -9.71 -5.93
CA VAL A 119 11.07 -10.44 -4.76
C VAL A 119 10.88 -9.47 -3.60
N LEU A 120 9.72 -9.53 -2.94
CA LEU A 120 9.50 -8.79 -1.71
C LEU A 120 10.19 -9.54 -0.55
N ASP A 121 11.25 -8.96 0.01
CA ASP A 121 12.01 -9.54 1.13
C ASP A 121 11.32 -9.23 2.47
N LYS A 122 10.97 -7.96 2.70
CA LYS A 122 10.30 -7.50 3.93
C LYS A 122 9.17 -6.53 3.65
N GLY A 123 8.27 -6.39 4.61
CA GLY A 123 7.20 -5.38 4.55
C GLY A 123 5.92 -5.83 3.85
N GLY A 124 5.65 -7.14 3.77
CA GLY A 124 4.41 -7.67 3.18
C GLY A 124 3.12 -7.09 3.76
N LYS A 125 3.14 -6.67 5.04
CA LYS A 125 2.02 -6.03 5.76
C LYS A 125 2.28 -4.56 6.12
N SER A 126 3.45 -4.03 5.77
CA SER A 126 3.87 -2.66 6.13
C SER A 126 3.88 -1.74 4.90
N ARG A 127 3.84 -0.43 5.17
CA ARG A 127 4.07 0.60 4.16
C ARG A 127 5.54 0.67 3.78
N GLU A 128 6.42 0.33 4.70
CA GLU A 128 7.85 0.16 4.47
C GLU A 128 8.10 -1.24 3.95
N LYS A 129 8.70 -1.31 2.77
CA LYS A 129 8.92 -2.53 2.01
C LYS A 129 10.37 -2.61 1.62
N VAL A 130 10.88 -3.82 1.58
CA VAL A 130 12.24 -4.10 1.11
C VAL A 130 12.09 -5.06 -0.04
N VAL A 131 12.44 -4.61 -1.23
CA VAL A 131 12.37 -5.41 -2.45
C VAL A 131 13.77 -5.80 -2.86
N LYS A 132 13.97 -7.09 -3.00
CA LYS A 132 15.19 -7.71 -3.47
C LYS A 132 15.07 -7.99 -4.97
N LEU A 133 16.10 -7.59 -5.69
CA LEU A 133 16.29 -7.86 -7.11
C LEU A 133 17.32 -8.98 -7.23
N LEU A 134 16.88 -10.12 -7.74
CA LEU A 134 17.70 -11.30 -7.99
C LEU A 134 18.44 -11.22 -9.34
N ALA A 135 18.12 -10.24 -10.17
CA ALA A 135 18.80 -10.01 -11.44
C ALA A 135 20.21 -9.45 -11.22
N SER A 136 21.12 -9.69 -12.17
CA SER A 136 22.46 -9.10 -12.24
C SER A 136 22.44 -7.60 -12.62
N THR A 137 21.46 -6.85 -12.11
CA THR A 137 21.34 -5.42 -12.36
C THR A 137 22.33 -4.67 -11.48
N THR A 138 23.04 -3.71 -12.07
CA THR A 138 23.96 -2.87 -11.30
C THR A 138 23.18 -1.88 -10.43
N PRO A 139 23.67 -1.53 -9.23
CA PRO A 139 23.04 -0.51 -8.39
C PRO A 139 22.99 0.86 -9.09
N GLU A 140 23.96 1.13 -9.98
CA GLU A 140 24.04 2.35 -10.77
C GLU A 140 22.86 2.48 -11.76
N GLU A 141 22.55 1.42 -12.50
CA GLU A 141 21.40 1.39 -13.41
C GLU A 141 20.08 1.62 -12.67
N ILE A 142 19.94 1.03 -11.49
CA ILE A 142 18.73 1.19 -10.65
C ILE A 142 18.60 2.65 -10.23
N LEU A 143 19.68 3.28 -9.75
CA LEU A 143 19.68 4.68 -9.36
C LEU A 143 19.35 5.61 -10.53
N GLU A 144 19.90 5.35 -11.71
CA GLU A 144 19.61 6.13 -12.91
C GLU A 144 18.13 5.98 -13.32
N LYS A 145 17.61 4.75 -13.35
CA LYS A 145 16.20 4.48 -13.66
C LYS A 145 15.27 5.15 -12.65
N LEU A 146 15.60 5.11 -11.36
CA LEU A 146 14.82 5.78 -10.31
C LEU A 146 14.80 7.31 -10.47
N LYS A 147 15.95 7.94 -10.75
CA LYS A 147 16.03 9.39 -11.03
C LYS A 147 15.15 9.77 -12.23
N LYS A 148 15.23 9.01 -13.32
CA LYS A 148 14.38 9.20 -14.51
C LYS A 148 12.88 9.12 -14.17
N GLN A 149 12.47 8.24 -13.26
CA GLN A 149 11.07 8.13 -12.86
C GLN A 149 10.59 9.31 -12.01
N VAL A 150 11.46 9.92 -11.21
CA VAL A 150 11.13 11.13 -10.44
C VAL A 150 11.01 12.35 -11.34
N GLU A 151 11.86 12.46 -12.36
CA GLU A 151 11.81 13.57 -13.34
C GLU A 151 10.61 13.50 -14.28
N LYS A 152 10.05 12.30 -14.52
CA LYS A 152 8.88 12.08 -15.39
C LYS A 152 7.53 12.44 -14.75
N LYS A 153 7.55 13.11 -13.61
CA LYS A 153 6.37 13.43 -12.79
C LYS A 153 5.63 14.68 -13.26
#